data_AF-A0A6L4B9N3-F1
#
_entry.id   AF-A0A6L4B9N3-F1
#
_cell.length_a   1.000
_cell.length_b   1.000
_cell.length_c   1.000
_cell.angle_alpha   90.00
_cell.angle_beta   90.00
_cell.angle_gamma   90.00
#
_symmetry.space_group_name_H-M   'P 1'
#
loop_
_entity.id
_entity.type
_entity.pdbx_description
1 polymer ?
#
loop_
_entity_poly.entity_id
_entity_poly.type
_entity_poly.pdbx_seq_one_letter_code
_entity_poly.pdbx_strand_id
1 'polypeptide(L)'
;MKISLADDEFKKAFLEGTLVIDGLEITLAQNDASKPRIYKLVGSLFVSPDKGVEARLVWEREADHPFDPFASLKAMERIRSGDLFPKDHYFNLRAVDTAGRAWTHPAVNLKREELPQAEILTISCDFIQVELDVDEKLPLAHFVFHDNIGIRMNLAHSSEEPYRNRRRLTTRNAAAKGTVDGLEVDYYPVIADKAGSAHEFSAVAKTGVTPPKHFDARLLEAVQFAVAKMAWPIMREVIQDGKQTITLSKSRPFNNGLVESALPKHADVDFYRLIERFYQYARSEAKGDDASPLSKKIGGLFTLKGVWLETVALLLGVSVESLLNESIYKSLGVPDEVTKAKIQALIDYVGTAPHDASLTKRASQIMGGMKSSSASDRLHILASIGVISKEDIKAWKSIRNAAAHGGLEVDPSELQSLLERVYRLVAMVYKLAFFRIGYQGVYMDFSTRGWPPAQFDVAAYKEQLKKLKE
;
A
#
# COMPACT_ATOMS: atom_id res chain seq x y z
N MET A 1 -19.12 24.45 -11.42
CA MET A 1 -18.68 23.04 -11.44
C MET A 1 -18.88 22.44 -10.05
N LYS A 2 -19.56 21.30 -9.96
CA LYS A 2 -19.77 20.60 -8.70
C LYS A 2 -18.51 19.78 -8.43
N ILE A 3 -17.83 19.96 -7.29
CA ILE A 3 -16.67 19.12 -6.99
C ILE A 3 -17.21 17.83 -6.37
N SER A 4 -17.30 16.81 -7.20
CA SER A 4 -17.60 15.43 -6.83
C SER A 4 -17.10 14.55 -7.97
N LEU A 5 -16.68 13.33 -7.68
CA LEU A 5 -16.36 12.35 -8.73
C LEU A 5 -17.63 11.82 -9.41
N ALA A 6 -18.82 12.22 -8.96
CA ALA A 6 -20.05 12.09 -9.74
C ALA A 6 -20.19 13.15 -10.85
N ASP A 7 -19.39 14.23 -10.84
CA ASP A 7 -19.36 15.24 -11.92
C ASP A 7 -18.36 14.80 -13.00
N ASP A 8 -18.88 14.32 -14.13
CA ASP A 8 -18.07 13.83 -15.26
C ASP A 8 -17.25 14.94 -15.91
N GLU A 9 -17.68 16.21 -15.88
CA GLU A 9 -16.88 17.32 -16.41
C GLU A 9 -15.66 17.57 -15.53
N PHE A 10 -15.82 17.47 -14.21
CA PHE A 10 -14.73 17.63 -13.24
C PHE A 10 -13.67 16.53 -13.39
N LYS A 11 -14.11 15.28 -13.45
CA LYS A 11 -13.22 14.14 -13.71
C LYS A 11 -12.52 14.28 -15.05
N LYS A 12 -13.27 14.58 -16.11
CA LYS A 12 -12.71 14.72 -17.47
C LYS A 12 -11.67 15.83 -17.53
N ALA A 13 -11.95 17.00 -16.94
CA ALA A 13 -10.99 18.11 -16.91
C ALA A 13 -9.68 17.71 -16.20
N PHE A 14 -9.78 16.99 -15.06
CA PHE A 14 -8.58 16.50 -14.38
C PHE A 14 -7.82 15.48 -15.22
N LEU A 15 -8.50 14.45 -15.72
CA LEU A 15 -7.90 13.38 -16.53
C LEU A 15 -7.22 13.93 -17.79
N GLU A 16 -7.82 14.90 -18.47
CA GLU A 16 -7.26 15.55 -19.66
C GLU A 16 -6.17 16.59 -19.34
N GLY A 17 -5.88 16.85 -18.05
CA GLY A 17 -4.90 17.83 -17.61
C GLY A 17 -5.30 19.28 -17.91
N THR A 18 -6.60 19.54 -18.02
CA THR A 18 -7.18 20.86 -18.29
C THR A 18 -7.85 21.48 -17.06
N LEU A 19 -7.85 20.78 -15.92
CA LEU A 19 -8.41 21.28 -14.67
C LEU A 19 -7.58 22.44 -14.12
N VAL A 20 -8.24 23.58 -13.97
CA VAL A 20 -7.71 24.80 -13.35
C VAL A 20 -8.57 25.12 -12.12
N ILE A 21 -7.91 25.34 -10.98
CA ILE A 21 -8.53 25.83 -9.76
C ILE A 21 -8.17 27.31 -9.60
N ASP A 22 -9.10 28.19 -9.91
CA ASP A 22 -8.91 29.63 -9.77
C ASP A 22 -9.05 30.04 -8.30
N GLY A 23 -7.93 30.51 -7.72
CA GLY A 23 -7.80 30.92 -6.34
C GLY A 23 -8.03 32.42 -6.15
N LEU A 24 -9.01 32.77 -5.32
CA LEU A 24 -9.18 34.13 -4.78
C LEU A 24 -8.04 34.49 -3.81
N GLU A 25 -7.49 33.48 -3.14
CA GLU A 25 -6.34 33.63 -2.25
C GLU A 25 -5.54 32.32 -2.24
N ILE A 26 -4.26 32.39 -2.60
CA ILE A 26 -3.27 31.33 -2.42
C ILE A 26 -2.33 31.78 -1.32
N THR A 27 -2.36 31.04 -0.22
CA THR A 27 -1.45 31.21 0.92
C THR A 27 -0.40 30.10 0.90
N LEU A 28 0.87 30.49 0.94
CA LEU A 28 1.99 29.60 1.25
C LEU A 28 2.56 29.99 2.61
N ALA A 29 2.54 29.11 3.61
CA ALA A 29 3.21 29.38 4.88
C ALA A 29 4.34 28.37 5.11
N GLN A 30 5.54 28.88 5.34
CA GLN A 30 6.72 28.08 5.64
C GLN A 30 6.47 27.27 6.92
N ASN A 31 6.89 26.01 6.93
CA ASN A 31 6.72 25.12 8.08
C ASN A 31 7.79 25.38 9.18
N ASP A 32 8.04 26.65 9.50
CA ASP A 32 8.89 27.12 10.60
C ASP A 32 7.99 27.55 11.77
N ALA A 33 8.24 27.00 12.96
CA ALA A 33 7.44 27.28 14.16
C ALA A 33 7.70 28.66 14.77
N SER A 34 8.85 29.28 14.50
CA SER A 34 9.31 30.50 15.15
C SER A 34 8.98 31.76 14.35
N LYS A 35 9.25 31.74 13.04
CA LYS A 35 9.05 32.89 12.15
C LYS A 35 8.75 32.41 10.73
N PRO A 36 7.55 31.86 10.47
CA PRO A 36 7.20 31.35 9.15
C PRO A 36 7.16 32.49 8.13
N ARG A 37 7.82 32.31 6.98
CA ARG A 37 7.58 33.16 5.82
C ARG A 37 6.20 32.85 5.24
N ILE A 38 5.39 33.88 5.00
CA ILE A 38 4.03 33.74 4.48
C ILE A 38 3.91 34.52 3.18
N TYR A 39 3.47 33.84 2.12
CA TYR A 39 3.09 34.48 0.87
C TYR A 39 1.57 34.43 0.74
N LYS A 40 0.93 35.56 0.41
CA LYS A 40 -0.51 35.65 0.10
C LYS A 40 -0.71 36.37 -1.22
N LEU A 41 -1.40 35.74 -2.15
CA LEU A 41 -1.53 36.25 -3.52
C LEU A 41 -2.69 35.58 -4.25
N VAL A 42 -3.14 36.21 -5.34
CA VAL A 42 -4.15 35.65 -6.24
C VAL A 42 -3.48 34.78 -7.32
N GLY A 43 -4.19 33.81 -7.87
CA GLY A 43 -3.68 33.01 -8.98
C GLY A 43 -4.47 31.73 -9.21
N SER A 44 -3.93 30.84 -10.04
CA SER A 44 -4.59 29.58 -10.36
C SER A 44 -3.66 28.39 -10.14
N LEU A 45 -4.23 27.27 -9.73
CA LEU A 45 -3.54 25.98 -9.65
C LEU A 45 -3.89 25.15 -10.89
N PHE A 46 -2.89 24.59 -11.54
CA PHE A 46 -3.04 23.66 -12.66
C PHE A 46 -2.88 22.24 -12.14
N VAL A 47 -3.91 21.41 -12.29
CA VAL A 47 -3.99 20.10 -11.62
C VAL A 47 -4.18 18.99 -12.65
N SER A 48 -3.29 18.00 -12.66
CA SER A 48 -3.33 16.89 -13.62
C SER A 48 -2.71 15.60 -13.04
N PRO A 49 -3.09 14.42 -13.55
CA PRO A 49 -2.43 13.17 -13.22
C PRO A 49 -0.93 13.21 -13.55
N ASP A 50 -0.51 13.81 -14.65
CA ASP A 50 0.89 13.74 -15.09
C ASP A 50 1.83 14.61 -14.23
N LYS A 51 1.36 15.81 -13.86
CA LYS A 51 2.21 16.79 -13.18
C LYS A 51 1.93 16.91 -11.69
N GLY A 52 0.80 16.41 -11.22
CA GLY A 52 0.27 16.72 -9.89
C GLY A 52 -0.31 18.11 -9.89
N VAL A 53 0.16 18.95 -8.97
CA VAL A 53 -0.28 20.35 -8.87
C VAL A 53 0.87 21.27 -9.18
N GLU A 54 0.65 22.21 -10.09
CA GLU A 54 1.61 23.25 -10.45
C GLU A 54 0.95 24.63 -10.33
N ALA A 55 1.73 25.63 -9.92
CA ALA A 55 1.32 27.01 -10.03
C ALA A 55 2.55 27.89 -10.22
N ARG A 56 2.40 28.94 -11.04
CA ARG A 56 3.40 29.98 -11.21
C ARG A 56 2.79 31.30 -10.80
N LEU A 57 3.32 31.88 -9.75
CA LEU A 57 2.77 33.06 -9.12
C LEU A 57 3.80 34.19 -9.05
N VAL A 58 3.32 35.43 -9.06
CA VAL A 58 4.16 36.63 -8.97
C VAL A 58 3.82 37.33 -7.68
N TRP A 59 4.81 37.50 -6.81
CA TRP A 59 4.68 38.20 -5.55
C TRP A 59 5.46 39.51 -5.63
N GLU A 60 4.78 40.65 -5.48
CA GLU A 60 5.43 41.96 -5.43
C GLU A 60 6.22 42.08 -4.12
N ARG A 61 7.48 42.53 -4.23
CA ARG A 61 8.38 42.54 -3.08
C ARG A 61 8.00 43.67 -2.12
N GLU A 62 7.64 43.30 -0.90
CA GLU A 62 7.40 44.25 0.18
C GLU A 62 8.71 44.80 0.78
N ALA A 63 8.64 45.98 1.39
CA ALA A 63 9.82 46.68 1.94
C ALA A 63 10.54 45.89 3.06
N ASP A 64 9.83 44.97 3.72
CA ASP A 64 10.35 44.12 4.80
C ASP A 64 10.99 42.81 4.30
N HIS A 65 10.95 42.53 2.99
CA HIS A 65 11.56 41.37 2.34
C HIS A 65 12.57 41.80 1.25
N PRO A 66 13.72 42.38 1.63
CA PRO A 66 14.69 42.90 0.69
C PRO A 66 15.22 41.81 -0.26
N PHE A 67 15.58 42.22 -1.47
CA PHE A 67 16.21 41.35 -2.47
C PHE A 67 17.51 40.76 -1.93
N ASP A 68 17.52 39.43 -1.75
CA ASP A 68 18.72 38.65 -1.40
C ASP A 68 18.96 37.60 -2.50
N PRO A 69 19.81 37.91 -3.50
CA PRO A 69 20.11 36.98 -4.59
C PRO A 69 20.80 35.69 -4.12
N PHE A 70 21.30 35.67 -2.87
CA PHE A 70 21.96 34.51 -2.27
C PHE A 70 21.08 33.75 -1.28
N ALA A 71 19.81 34.13 -1.08
CA ALA A 71 18.93 33.47 -0.11
C ALA A 71 18.75 31.97 -0.40
N SER A 72 18.62 31.59 -1.67
CA SER A 72 18.52 30.19 -2.10
C SER A 72 19.81 29.42 -1.86
N LEU A 73 20.97 30.02 -2.15
CA LEU A 73 22.28 29.41 -1.91
C LEU A 73 22.53 29.20 -0.41
N LYS A 74 22.29 30.22 0.42
CA LYS A 74 22.41 30.14 1.89
C LYS A 74 21.50 29.07 2.49
N ALA A 75 20.29 28.88 1.93
CA ALA A 75 19.39 27.81 2.36
C ALA A 75 19.98 26.44 2.01
N MET A 76 20.52 26.26 0.80
CA MET A 76 21.16 25.01 0.37
C MET A 76 22.45 24.69 1.15
N GLU A 77 23.24 25.69 1.54
CA GLU A 77 24.45 25.51 2.34
C GLU A 77 24.18 24.90 3.74
N ARG A 78 22.95 25.03 4.24
CA ARG A 78 22.53 24.42 5.52
C ARG A 78 22.27 22.92 5.39
N ILE A 79 22.11 22.41 4.18
CA ILE A 79 21.79 21.01 3.90
C ILE A 79 23.06 20.29 3.48
N ARG A 80 23.50 19.32 4.26
CA ARG A 80 24.65 18.48 3.89
C ARG A 80 24.17 17.27 3.12
N SER A 81 25.05 16.72 2.29
CA SER A 81 24.78 15.45 1.62
C SER A 81 24.50 14.36 2.68
N GLY A 82 23.35 13.71 2.58
CA GLY A 82 22.85 12.74 3.57
C GLY A 82 21.80 13.28 4.53
N ASP A 83 21.59 14.60 4.60
CA ASP A 83 20.55 15.18 5.44
C ASP A 83 19.16 15.08 4.78
N LEU A 84 18.14 14.81 5.58
CA LEU A 84 16.76 15.07 5.17
C LEU A 84 16.55 16.59 5.15
N PHE A 85 15.86 17.08 4.12
CA PHE A 85 15.43 18.47 4.09
C PHE A 85 14.63 18.78 5.38
N PRO A 86 15.07 19.75 6.21
CA PRO A 86 14.36 20.06 7.42
C PRO A 86 12.97 20.64 7.12
N LYS A 87 12.03 20.51 8.07
CA LYS A 87 10.61 20.87 7.84
C LYS A 87 10.43 22.32 7.40
N ASP A 88 11.24 23.23 7.91
CA ASP A 88 11.25 24.66 7.58
C ASP A 88 11.60 24.95 6.11
N HIS A 89 12.07 23.98 5.32
CA HIS A 89 12.29 24.14 3.88
C HIS A 89 11.02 23.94 3.06
N TYR A 90 9.98 23.36 3.65
CA TYR A 90 8.69 23.14 3.00
C TYR A 90 7.69 24.23 3.37
N PHE A 91 6.73 24.45 2.48
CA PHE A 91 5.61 25.36 2.70
C PHE A 91 4.32 24.54 2.74
N ASN A 92 3.41 24.85 3.66
CA ASN A 92 2.02 24.45 3.49
C ASN A 92 1.37 25.34 2.41
N LEU A 93 0.46 24.74 1.64
CA LEU A 93 -0.35 25.43 0.64
C LEU A 93 -1.79 25.44 1.13
N ARG A 94 -2.43 26.61 1.04
CA ARG A 94 -3.87 26.78 1.18
C ARG A 94 -4.38 27.70 0.08
N ALA A 95 -5.20 27.20 -0.83
CA ALA A 95 -5.83 27.97 -1.90
C ALA A 95 -7.35 28.02 -1.71
N VAL A 96 -7.92 29.21 -1.57
CA VAL A 96 -9.36 29.44 -1.53
C VAL A 96 -9.84 29.72 -2.94
N ASP A 97 -10.68 28.85 -3.49
CA ASP A 97 -11.18 29.02 -4.85
C ASP A 97 -12.33 30.03 -4.96
N THR A 98 -12.79 30.30 -6.19
CA THR A 98 -13.90 31.22 -6.49
C THR A 98 -15.24 30.84 -5.86
N ALA A 99 -15.40 29.61 -5.38
CA ALA A 99 -16.58 29.15 -4.65
C ALA A 99 -16.36 29.15 -3.12
N GLY A 100 -15.23 29.69 -2.64
CA GLY A 100 -14.91 29.78 -1.22
C GLY A 100 -14.35 28.49 -0.60
N ARG A 101 -14.00 27.49 -1.42
CA ARG A 101 -13.52 26.18 -0.93
C ARG A 101 -12.02 26.22 -0.72
N ALA A 102 -11.56 25.66 0.41
CA ALA A 102 -10.15 25.67 0.79
C ALA A 102 -9.43 24.38 0.37
N TRP A 103 -8.63 24.47 -0.67
CA TRP A 103 -7.72 23.43 -1.13
C TRP A 103 -6.41 23.49 -0.36
N THR A 104 -5.89 22.36 0.10
CA THR A 104 -4.74 22.30 1.02
C THR A 104 -3.71 21.24 0.62
N HIS A 105 -2.45 21.52 0.95
CA HIS A 105 -1.35 20.55 0.92
C HIS A 105 -0.34 20.84 2.05
N PRO A 106 0.13 19.85 2.81
CA PRO A 106 0.95 20.11 3.99
C PRO A 106 2.40 20.52 3.69
N ALA A 107 2.94 20.14 2.52
CA ALA A 107 4.34 20.39 2.17
C ALA A 107 4.56 20.47 0.65
N VAL A 108 4.63 21.67 0.08
CA VAL A 108 4.91 21.88 -1.34
C VAL A 108 6.39 22.14 -1.60
N ASN A 109 6.85 21.77 -2.79
CA ASN A 109 8.14 22.22 -3.31
C ASN A 109 7.99 23.62 -3.90
N LEU A 110 8.76 24.58 -3.39
CA LEU A 110 8.72 25.96 -3.81
C LEU A 110 10.06 26.36 -4.44
N LYS A 111 10.07 26.55 -5.76
CA LYS A 111 11.18 27.20 -6.47
C LYS A 111 10.93 28.71 -6.50
N ARG A 112 11.94 29.49 -6.10
CA ARG A 112 11.90 30.95 -6.09
C ARG A 112 12.87 31.51 -7.11
N GLU A 113 12.41 32.45 -7.92
CA GLU A 113 13.26 33.26 -8.79
C GLU A 113 13.21 34.70 -8.28
N GLU A 114 14.33 35.14 -7.71
CA GLU A 114 14.48 36.45 -7.08
C GLU A 114 14.67 37.51 -8.17
N LEU A 115 13.73 38.46 -8.29
CA LEU A 115 13.87 39.65 -9.13
C LEU A 115 13.91 40.91 -8.24
N PRO A 116 14.45 42.04 -8.73
CA PRO A 116 14.55 43.26 -7.93
C PRO A 116 13.21 43.77 -7.38
N GLN A 117 12.13 43.69 -8.17
CA GLN A 117 10.81 44.22 -7.83
C GLN A 117 9.78 43.14 -7.43
N ALA A 118 10.10 41.86 -7.66
CA ALA A 118 9.17 40.77 -7.44
C ALA A 118 9.91 39.46 -7.15
N GLU A 119 9.19 38.48 -6.62
CA GLU A 119 9.61 37.08 -6.56
C GLU A 119 8.66 36.26 -7.44
N ILE A 120 9.22 35.43 -8.32
CA ILE A 120 8.42 34.43 -9.05
C ILE A 120 8.45 33.14 -8.24
N LEU A 121 7.26 32.71 -7.83
CA LEU A 121 7.04 31.51 -7.02
C LEU A 121 6.51 30.40 -7.93
N THR A 122 7.30 29.33 -8.11
CA THR A 122 6.83 28.12 -8.81
C THR A 122 6.60 27.03 -7.79
N ILE A 123 5.34 26.65 -7.63
CA ILE A 123 4.89 25.62 -6.70
C ILE A 123 4.74 24.31 -7.47
N SER A 124 5.19 23.21 -6.85
CA SER A 124 4.83 21.86 -7.28
C SER A 124 4.55 20.95 -6.08
N CYS A 125 3.51 20.13 -6.15
CA CYS A 125 3.27 19.05 -5.20
C CYS A 125 2.56 17.86 -5.87
N ASP A 126 2.60 16.71 -5.20
CA ASP A 126 2.07 15.46 -5.75
C ASP A 126 0.58 15.29 -5.51
N PHE A 127 -0.04 16.02 -4.58
CA PHE A 127 -1.49 16.05 -4.46
C PHE A 127 -2.02 17.41 -4.00
N ILE A 128 -3.35 17.55 -3.97
CA ILE A 128 -4.06 18.60 -3.25
C ILE A 128 -5.41 18.04 -2.78
N GLN A 129 -5.92 18.56 -1.66
CA GLN A 129 -7.19 18.09 -1.11
C GLN A 129 -8.11 19.23 -0.69
N VAL A 130 -9.41 19.00 -0.74
CA VAL A 130 -10.45 19.88 -0.20
C VAL A 130 -11.35 19.09 0.74
N GLU A 131 -11.79 19.72 1.82
CA GLU A 131 -12.79 19.18 2.75
C GLU A 131 -14.04 20.07 2.70
N LEU A 132 -15.20 19.44 2.57
CA LEU A 132 -16.50 20.09 2.47
C LEU A 132 -17.46 19.49 3.50
N ASP A 133 -18.33 20.32 4.06
CA ASP A 133 -19.48 19.85 4.84
C ASP A 133 -20.58 19.39 3.87
N VAL A 134 -21.15 18.21 4.09
CA VAL A 134 -22.20 17.63 3.26
C VAL A 134 -23.34 17.06 4.10
N ASP A 135 -24.57 17.20 3.58
CA ASP A 135 -25.76 16.61 4.20
C ASP A 135 -25.84 15.08 4.02
N GLU A 136 -25.10 14.56 3.04
CA GLU A 136 -25.07 13.13 2.74
C GLU A 136 -24.47 12.35 3.90
N LYS A 137 -25.25 11.38 4.39
CA LYS A 137 -24.91 10.62 5.59
C LYS A 137 -24.30 9.26 5.29
N LEU A 138 -24.44 8.76 4.06
CA LEU A 138 -23.97 7.42 3.72
C LEU A 138 -22.45 7.46 3.47
N PRO A 139 -21.67 6.67 4.22
CA PRO A 139 -20.25 6.60 3.99
C PRO A 139 -19.92 6.07 2.59
N LEU A 140 -19.06 6.80 1.89
CA LEU A 140 -18.64 6.52 0.50
C LEU A 140 -17.12 6.58 0.41
N ALA A 141 -16.53 5.65 -0.34
CA ALA A 141 -15.18 5.77 -0.85
C ALA A 141 -15.21 5.59 -2.38
N HIS A 142 -14.70 6.57 -3.13
CA HIS A 142 -14.65 6.54 -4.59
C HIS A 142 -13.24 6.86 -5.05
N PHE A 143 -12.64 5.93 -5.79
CA PHE A 143 -11.28 5.98 -6.29
C PHE A 143 -11.28 5.97 -7.82
N VAL A 144 -10.49 6.85 -8.42
CA VAL A 144 -10.16 6.83 -9.84
C VAL A 144 -8.70 6.42 -9.98
N PHE A 145 -8.44 5.39 -10.77
CA PHE A 145 -7.10 4.92 -11.11
C PHE A 145 -6.78 5.24 -12.57
N HIS A 146 -5.54 5.66 -12.82
CA HIS A 146 -5.06 5.89 -14.18
C HIS A 146 -4.94 4.59 -14.98
N ASP A 147 -4.55 3.50 -14.32
CA ASP A 147 -4.28 2.21 -14.94
C ASP A 147 -5.26 1.13 -14.45
N ASN A 148 -5.42 0.05 -15.23
CA ASN A 148 -6.24 -1.09 -14.81
C ASN A 148 -5.60 -1.84 -13.63
N ILE A 149 -6.24 -1.77 -12.46
CA ILE A 149 -5.76 -2.43 -11.24
C ILE A 149 -5.91 -3.95 -11.28
N GLY A 150 -6.67 -4.51 -12.22
CA GLY A 150 -6.84 -5.95 -12.39
C GLY A 150 -7.95 -6.55 -11.53
N ILE A 151 -8.87 -5.73 -11.02
CA ILE A 151 -10.15 -6.23 -10.50
C ILE A 151 -10.90 -6.90 -11.65
N ARG A 152 -11.49 -8.05 -11.35
CA ARG A 152 -12.13 -8.91 -12.34
C ARG A 152 -13.56 -8.49 -12.58
N MET A 153 -13.89 -8.24 -13.84
CA MET A 153 -15.23 -7.87 -14.25
C MET A 153 -16.13 -9.12 -14.23
N ASN A 154 -17.08 -9.15 -13.30
CA ASN A 154 -18.04 -10.25 -13.11
C ASN A 154 -19.46 -9.89 -13.59
N LEU A 155 -19.67 -8.67 -14.09
CA LEU A 155 -20.94 -8.23 -14.68
C LEU A 155 -20.78 -8.07 -16.20
N ALA A 156 -21.52 -8.90 -16.93
CA ALA A 156 -21.62 -8.84 -18.38
C ALA A 156 -22.62 -7.74 -18.79
N HIS A 157 -22.21 -6.86 -19.71
CA HIS A 157 -23.09 -5.95 -20.41
C HIS A 157 -23.20 -6.39 -21.88
N SER A 158 -24.42 -6.51 -22.38
CA SER A 158 -24.69 -6.81 -23.78
C SER A 158 -25.12 -5.54 -24.49
N SER A 159 -24.40 -5.16 -25.55
CA SER A 159 -24.74 -4.05 -26.43
C SER A 159 -24.94 -4.55 -27.86
N GLU A 160 -25.73 -3.81 -28.65
CA GLU A 160 -25.84 -4.04 -30.09
C GLU A 160 -24.94 -3.05 -30.83
N GLU A 161 -23.89 -3.54 -31.48
CA GLU A 161 -22.99 -2.73 -32.31
C GLU A 161 -23.36 -2.88 -33.80
N PRO A 162 -23.41 -1.79 -34.59
CA PRO A 162 -23.60 -1.88 -36.03
C PRO A 162 -22.39 -2.57 -36.69
N TYR A 163 -22.62 -3.65 -37.43
CA TYR A 163 -21.60 -4.40 -38.16
C TYR A 163 -22.10 -4.77 -39.56
N ARG A 164 -21.55 -4.11 -40.60
CA ARG A 164 -21.82 -4.39 -42.03
C ARG A 164 -23.32 -4.55 -42.35
N ASN A 165 -24.11 -3.52 -42.07
CA ASN A 165 -25.58 -3.49 -42.26
C ASN A 165 -26.38 -4.50 -41.42
N ARG A 166 -25.75 -5.14 -40.41
CA ARG A 166 -26.41 -5.98 -39.40
C ARG A 166 -26.12 -5.43 -38.01
N ARG A 167 -26.92 -5.83 -37.03
CA ARG A 167 -26.60 -5.63 -35.61
C ARG A 167 -25.85 -6.84 -35.10
N ARG A 168 -24.70 -6.63 -34.47
CA ARG A 168 -23.95 -7.66 -33.77
C ARG A 168 -24.16 -7.45 -32.28
N LEU A 169 -24.76 -8.44 -31.61
CA LEU A 169 -24.77 -8.47 -30.16
C LEU A 169 -23.35 -8.74 -29.66
N THR A 170 -22.78 -7.78 -28.93
CA THR A 170 -21.49 -7.92 -28.25
C THR A 170 -21.73 -7.96 -26.75
N THR A 171 -21.35 -9.07 -26.13
CA THR A 171 -21.31 -9.18 -24.67
C THR A 171 -19.89 -8.92 -24.21
N ARG A 172 -19.69 -7.87 -23.41
CA ARG A 172 -18.40 -7.55 -22.79
C ARG A 172 -18.60 -7.47 -21.28
N ASN A 173 -17.66 -8.02 -20.51
CA ASN A 173 -17.66 -7.77 -19.07
C ASN A 173 -17.28 -6.31 -18.85
N ALA A 174 -18.23 -5.51 -18.39
CA ALA A 174 -18.11 -4.05 -18.34
C ALA A 174 -17.89 -3.53 -16.93
N ALA A 175 -18.26 -4.31 -15.91
CA ALA A 175 -18.11 -3.91 -14.52
C ALA A 175 -17.84 -5.12 -13.62
N ALA A 176 -17.38 -4.85 -12.41
CA ALA A 176 -17.33 -5.77 -11.30
C ALA A 176 -18.24 -5.26 -10.18
N LYS A 177 -19.03 -6.14 -9.57
CA LYS A 177 -19.88 -5.83 -8.42
C LYS A 177 -19.68 -6.86 -7.31
N GLY A 178 -19.67 -6.39 -6.07
CA GLY A 178 -19.57 -7.27 -4.90
C GLY A 178 -19.98 -6.59 -3.59
N THR A 179 -19.73 -7.27 -2.49
CA THR A 179 -19.94 -6.73 -1.14
C THR A 179 -18.71 -7.03 -0.28
N VAL A 180 -18.29 -6.05 0.52
CA VAL A 180 -17.16 -6.14 1.43
C VAL A 180 -17.60 -5.60 2.78
N ASP A 181 -17.87 -6.46 3.77
CA ASP A 181 -18.16 -6.06 5.15
C ASP A 181 -19.31 -5.03 5.28
N GLY A 182 -20.36 -5.21 4.47
CA GLY A 182 -21.51 -4.31 4.41
C GLY A 182 -21.37 -3.11 3.46
N LEU A 183 -20.24 -2.99 2.75
CA LEU A 183 -20.03 -2.02 1.67
C LEU A 183 -20.41 -2.64 0.32
N GLU A 184 -21.25 -1.98 -0.47
CA GLU A 184 -21.50 -2.34 -1.87
C GLU A 184 -20.38 -1.78 -2.73
N VAL A 185 -19.70 -2.65 -3.48
CA VAL A 185 -18.50 -2.29 -4.23
C VAL A 185 -18.75 -2.45 -5.72
N ASP A 186 -18.45 -1.40 -6.47
CA ASP A 186 -18.50 -1.38 -7.93
C ASP A 186 -17.12 -1.01 -8.51
N TYR A 187 -16.74 -1.64 -9.62
CA TYR A 187 -15.54 -1.29 -10.39
C TYR A 187 -15.83 -1.32 -11.89
N TYR A 188 -15.41 -0.31 -12.64
CA TYR A 188 -15.67 -0.23 -14.09
C TYR A 188 -14.63 0.66 -14.79
N PRO A 189 -14.37 0.43 -16.10
CA PRO A 189 -13.51 1.29 -16.89
C PRO A 189 -14.23 2.58 -17.25
N VAL A 190 -13.49 3.68 -17.32
CA VAL A 190 -13.96 4.98 -17.75
C VAL A 190 -13.13 5.40 -18.95
N ILE A 191 -13.80 5.64 -20.08
CA ILE A 191 -13.14 6.05 -21.31
C ILE A 191 -13.13 7.58 -21.34
N ALA A 192 -11.94 8.17 -21.22
CA ALA A 192 -11.73 9.57 -21.54
C ALA A 192 -11.08 9.64 -22.94
N ASP A 193 -11.77 10.27 -23.89
CA ASP A 193 -11.41 10.27 -25.32
C ASP A 193 -9.94 10.64 -25.60
N LYS A 194 -9.32 11.49 -24.76
CA LYS A 194 -7.93 11.97 -24.92
C LYS A 194 -6.95 11.51 -23.83
N ALA A 195 -7.44 11.16 -22.64
CA ALA A 195 -6.61 10.86 -21.47
C ALA A 195 -6.27 9.36 -21.29
N GLY A 196 -6.77 8.50 -22.20
CA GLY A 196 -6.65 7.06 -22.06
C GLY A 196 -7.75 6.46 -21.20
N SER A 197 -7.58 5.19 -20.83
CA SER A 197 -8.56 4.45 -20.03
C SER A 197 -8.31 4.64 -18.53
N ALA A 198 -9.17 5.39 -17.84
CA ALA A 198 -9.20 5.39 -16.38
C ALA A 198 -10.08 4.23 -15.87
N HIS A 199 -10.00 3.94 -14.58
CA HIS A 199 -10.85 2.93 -13.94
C HIS A 199 -11.39 3.48 -12.62
N GLU A 200 -12.68 3.30 -12.38
CA GLU A 200 -13.33 3.74 -11.17
C GLU A 200 -13.62 2.55 -10.26
N PHE A 201 -13.35 2.73 -8.97
CA PHE A 201 -13.76 1.83 -7.90
C PHE A 201 -14.58 2.64 -6.90
N SER A 202 -15.79 2.22 -6.58
CA SER A 202 -16.62 2.87 -5.57
C SER A 202 -17.07 1.85 -4.53
N ALA A 203 -17.20 2.29 -3.29
CA ALA A 203 -17.68 1.51 -2.18
C ALA A 203 -18.63 2.34 -1.33
N VAL A 204 -19.90 1.93 -1.27
CA VAL A 204 -20.98 2.63 -0.57
C VAL A 204 -21.44 1.78 0.61
N ALA A 205 -21.50 2.34 1.81
CA ALA A 205 -22.04 1.64 2.96
C ALA A 205 -23.54 1.41 2.81
N LYS A 206 -23.98 0.17 3.05
CA LYS A 206 -25.42 -0.15 3.13
C LYS A 206 -26.08 0.64 4.27
N THR A 207 -27.39 0.85 4.15
CA THR A 207 -28.17 1.52 5.20
C THR A 207 -27.97 0.81 6.55
N GLY A 208 -27.60 1.57 7.58
CA GLY A 208 -27.32 1.06 8.93
C GLY A 208 -25.88 0.58 9.15
N VAL A 209 -25.02 0.60 8.13
CA VAL A 209 -23.59 0.28 8.27
C VAL A 209 -22.80 1.57 8.52
N THR A 210 -22.02 1.59 9.59
CA THR A 210 -21.08 2.69 9.90
C THR A 210 -19.66 2.14 9.89
N PRO A 211 -18.90 2.30 8.79
CA PRO A 211 -17.52 1.87 8.74
C PRO A 211 -16.67 2.77 9.66
N PRO A 212 -15.51 2.28 10.15
CA PRO A 212 -14.66 3.03 11.06
C PRO A 212 -13.99 4.20 10.33
N LYS A 213 -13.35 5.11 11.07
CA LYS A 213 -12.51 6.16 10.47
C LYS A 213 -11.44 5.56 9.56
N HIS A 214 -11.16 6.24 8.45
CA HIS A 214 -10.17 5.81 7.44
C HIS A 214 -10.48 4.43 6.83
N PHE A 215 -11.76 4.06 6.75
CA PHE A 215 -12.17 2.79 6.15
C PHE A 215 -11.73 2.67 4.70
N ASP A 216 -11.72 3.77 3.97
CA ASP A 216 -11.35 3.85 2.57
C ASP A 216 -9.86 3.46 2.37
N ALA A 217 -8.96 3.87 3.29
CA ALA A 217 -7.55 3.46 3.26
C ALA A 217 -7.41 1.96 3.50
N ARG A 218 -8.17 1.40 4.47
CA ARG A 218 -8.17 -0.06 4.72
C ARG A 218 -8.73 -0.85 3.54
N LEU A 219 -9.73 -0.29 2.86
CA LEU A 219 -10.32 -0.89 1.68
C LEU A 219 -9.33 -0.89 0.52
N LEU A 220 -8.61 0.22 0.32
CA LEU A 220 -7.54 0.30 -0.68
C LEU A 220 -6.45 -0.74 -0.42
N GLU A 221 -5.97 -0.89 0.83
CA GLU A 221 -5.01 -1.95 1.19
C GLU A 221 -5.53 -3.35 0.83
N ALA A 222 -6.80 -3.64 1.13
CA ALA A 222 -7.41 -4.93 0.84
C ALA A 222 -7.51 -5.20 -0.67
N VAL A 223 -7.87 -4.19 -1.47
CA VAL A 223 -7.87 -4.28 -2.94
C VAL A 223 -6.45 -4.52 -3.44
N GLN A 224 -5.47 -3.73 -2.99
CA GLN A 224 -4.06 -3.84 -3.38
C GLN A 224 -3.51 -5.25 -3.10
N PHE A 225 -3.83 -5.82 -1.94
CA PHE A 225 -3.46 -7.19 -1.59
C PHE A 225 -4.12 -8.22 -2.51
N ALA A 226 -5.42 -8.10 -2.79
CA ALA A 226 -6.15 -9.05 -3.61
C ALA A 226 -5.69 -9.04 -5.09
N VAL A 227 -5.34 -7.87 -5.62
CA VAL A 227 -4.83 -7.73 -7.00
C VAL A 227 -3.30 -7.86 -7.11
N ALA A 228 -2.59 -7.92 -5.97
CA ALA A 228 -1.13 -7.93 -5.86
C ALA A 228 -0.44 -6.73 -6.53
N LYS A 229 -0.98 -5.52 -6.35
CA LYS A 229 -0.43 -4.28 -6.92
C LYS A 229 -0.52 -3.13 -5.93
N MET A 230 0.52 -2.31 -5.85
CA MET A 230 0.46 -1.00 -5.16
C MET A 230 -0.21 0.04 -6.06
N ALA A 231 -1.54 -0.01 -6.13
CA ALA A 231 -2.33 0.95 -6.88
C ALA A 231 -2.59 2.22 -6.06
N TRP A 232 -2.28 3.39 -6.63
CA TRP A 232 -2.57 4.68 -6.00
C TRP A 232 -3.65 5.41 -6.80
N PRO A 233 -4.76 5.83 -6.16
CA PRO A 233 -5.78 6.59 -6.87
C PRO A 233 -5.28 7.98 -7.22
N ILE A 234 -5.56 8.41 -8.46
CA ILE A 234 -5.30 9.77 -8.95
C ILE A 234 -6.42 10.74 -8.55
N MET A 235 -7.62 10.22 -8.27
CA MET A 235 -8.67 10.97 -7.59
C MET A 235 -9.26 10.09 -6.49
N ARG A 236 -9.51 10.68 -5.33
CA ARG A 236 -10.13 10.01 -4.18
C ARG A 236 -11.19 10.91 -3.59
N GLU A 237 -12.40 10.42 -3.45
CA GLU A 237 -13.50 11.05 -2.72
C GLU A 237 -13.92 10.15 -1.58
N VAL A 238 -14.01 10.72 -0.38
CA VAL A 238 -14.46 10.01 0.82
C VAL A 238 -15.54 10.84 1.49
N ILE A 239 -16.71 10.25 1.71
CA ILE A 239 -17.76 10.83 2.54
C ILE A 239 -17.81 10.04 3.83
N GLN A 240 -17.63 10.70 4.98
CA GLN A 240 -17.73 10.10 6.31
C GLN A 240 -18.07 11.18 7.33
N ASP A 241 -18.95 10.88 8.29
CA ASP A 241 -19.29 11.77 9.41
C ASP A 241 -19.73 13.20 8.97
N GLY A 242 -20.45 13.31 7.85
CA GLY A 242 -20.92 14.59 7.29
C GLY A 242 -19.83 15.42 6.61
N LYS A 243 -18.65 14.83 6.40
CA LYS A 243 -17.52 15.45 5.70
C LYS A 243 -17.26 14.74 4.39
N GLN A 244 -17.04 15.52 3.33
CA GLN A 244 -16.59 15.05 2.03
C GLN A 244 -15.15 15.53 1.82
N THR A 245 -14.21 14.61 1.71
CA THR A 245 -12.82 14.91 1.36
C THR A 245 -12.55 14.47 -0.07
N ILE A 246 -12.06 15.39 -0.90
CA ILE A 246 -11.64 15.10 -2.27
C ILE A 246 -10.15 15.35 -2.39
N THR A 247 -9.41 14.38 -2.90
CA THR A 247 -7.97 14.42 -3.14
C THR A 247 -7.69 14.20 -4.62
N LEU A 248 -6.90 15.08 -5.22
CA LEU A 248 -6.38 14.96 -6.58
C LEU A 248 -4.88 14.74 -6.51
N SER A 249 -4.40 13.67 -7.15
CA SER A 249 -3.03 13.18 -6.99
C SER A 249 -2.36 12.93 -8.34
N LYS A 250 -1.05 13.17 -8.37
CA LYS A 250 -0.16 12.77 -9.45
C LYS A 250 -0.21 11.25 -9.63
N SER A 251 -0.37 10.82 -10.87
CA SER A 251 -0.27 9.44 -11.30
C SER A 251 1.11 8.86 -10.98
N ARG A 252 1.09 7.65 -10.45
CA ARG A 252 2.28 6.83 -10.23
C ARG A 252 2.08 5.55 -11.02
N PRO A 253 2.88 5.31 -12.07
CA PRO A 253 2.67 4.13 -12.91
C PRO A 253 2.81 2.86 -12.08
N PHE A 254 2.00 1.85 -12.40
CA PHE A 254 2.10 0.58 -11.69
C PHE A 254 3.45 -0.10 -11.96
N ASN A 255 4.19 -0.33 -10.89
CA ASN A 255 5.38 -1.17 -10.91
C ASN A 255 5.02 -2.62 -10.62
N ASN A 256 4.24 -3.23 -11.54
CA ASN A 256 3.91 -4.66 -11.47
C ASN A 256 5.21 -5.48 -11.42
N GLY A 257 5.48 -6.08 -10.26
CA GLY A 257 6.62 -6.94 -10.03
C GLY A 257 6.36 -8.39 -10.46
N LEU A 258 7.20 -9.30 -9.96
CA LEU A 258 7.09 -10.75 -10.18
C LEU A 258 5.86 -11.37 -9.49
N VAL A 259 5.32 -10.72 -8.46
CA VAL A 259 4.23 -11.26 -7.65
C VAL A 259 2.88 -11.02 -8.34
N GLU A 260 2.12 -12.09 -8.53
CA GLU A 260 0.77 -12.06 -9.12
C GLU A 260 -0.32 -12.20 -8.05
N SER A 261 -1.57 -11.88 -8.43
CA SER A 261 -2.77 -12.07 -7.59
C SER A 261 -2.89 -13.53 -7.16
N ALA A 262 -3.15 -13.75 -5.87
CA ALA A 262 -3.22 -15.08 -5.29
C ALA A 262 -4.46 -15.89 -5.70
N LEU A 263 -5.32 -15.40 -6.58
CA LEU A 263 -6.59 -16.03 -6.92
C LEU A 263 -6.61 -16.47 -8.39
N PRO A 264 -7.29 -17.57 -8.77
CA PRO A 264 -7.47 -17.94 -10.17
C PRO A 264 -8.44 -17.01 -10.89
N LYS A 265 -8.25 -16.72 -12.18
CA LYS A 265 -9.02 -15.71 -12.95
C LYS A 265 -10.56 -15.81 -12.86
N HIS A 266 -11.13 -16.97 -12.55
CA HIS A 266 -12.57 -17.21 -12.49
C HIS A 266 -13.13 -17.29 -11.06
N ALA A 267 -12.34 -16.92 -10.04
CA ALA A 267 -12.72 -17.02 -8.64
C ALA A 267 -13.28 -15.71 -8.07
N ASP A 268 -14.37 -15.19 -8.66
CA ASP A 268 -14.93 -13.87 -8.30
C ASP A 268 -15.49 -13.84 -6.87
N VAL A 269 -16.15 -14.91 -6.44
CA VAL A 269 -16.66 -15.03 -5.06
C VAL A 269 -15.53 -14.99 -4.04
N ASP A 270 -14.45 -15.73 -4.31
CA ASP A 270 -13.27 -15.77 -3.46
C ASP A 270 -12.49 -14.45 -3.49
N PHE A 271 -12.56 -13.68 -4.59
CA PHE A 271 -11.98 -12.34 -4.69
C PHE A 271 -12.57 -11.38 -3.66
N TYR A 272 -13.90 -11.24 -3.62
CA TYR A 272 -14.53 -10.37 -2.62
C TYR A 272 -14.38 -10.90 -1.20
N ARG A 273 -14.40 -12.22 -1.01
CA ARG A 273 -14.11 -12.84 0.30
C ARG A 273 -12.69 -12.51 0.78
N LEU A 274 -11.70 -12.50 -0.12
CA LEU A 274 -10.32 -12.17 0.23
C LEU A 274 -10.20 -10.69 0.62
N ILE A 275 -10.81 -9.79 -0.16
CA ILE A 275 -10.87 -8.36 0.18
C ILE A 275 -11.52 -8.16 1.55
N GLU A 276 -12.67 -8.79 1.81
CA GLU A 276 -13.36 -8.68 3.09
C GLU A 276 -12.51 -9.14 4.27
N ARG A 277 -11.86 -10.31 4.16
CA ARG A 277 -10.97 -10.81 5.22
C ARG A 277 -9.79 -9.90 5.48
N PHE A 278 -9.16 -9.40 4.42
CA PHE A 278 -8.04 -8.47 4.58
C PHE A 278 -8.50 -7.12 5.15
N TYR A 279 -9.65 -6.61 4.71
CA TYR A 279 -10.24 -5.37 5.21
C TYR A 279 -10.57 -5.46 6.70
N GLN A 280 -11.22 -6.54 7.14
CA GLN A 280 -11.50 -6.81 8.55
C GLN A 280 -10.21 -6.88 9.38
N TYR A 281 -9.18 -7.57 8.87
CA TYR A 281 -7.86 -7.58 9.49
C TYR A 281 -7.27 -6.17 9.61
N ALA A 282 -7.20 -5.43 8.50
CA ALA A 282 -6.55 -4.12 8.44
C ALA A 282 -7.23 -3.11 9.36
N ARG A 283 -8.57 -3.13 9.44
CA ARG A 283 -9.35 -2.35 10.41
C ARG A 283 -8.93 -2.63 11.85
N SER A 284 -8.78 -3.90 12.21
CA SER A 284 -8.50 -4.30 13.59
C SER A 284 -7.04 -4.06 14.00
N GLU A 285 -6.09 -4.17 13.06
CA GLU A 285 -4.66 -4.19 13.38
C GLU A 285 -3.92 -2.89 13.05
N ALA A 286 -4.48 -1.99 12.24
CA ALA A 286 -3.85 -0.72 11.91
C ALA A 286 -3.65 0.19 13.12
N LYS A 287 -4.59 0.19 14.08
CA LYS A 287 -4.51 0.95 15.34
C LYS A 287 -4.17 2.45 15.14
N GLY A 288 -4.66 3.05 14.06
CA GLY A 288 -4.43 4.46 13.72
C GLY A 288 -3.22 4.71 12.81
N ASP A 289 -2.42 3.69 12.49
CA ASP A 289 -1.32 3.81 11.53
C ASP A 289 -1.82 3.94 10.07
N ASP A 290 -1.01 4.56 9.22
CA ASP A 290 -1.27 4.74 7.79
C ASP A 290 -1.47 3.43 7.03
N ALA A 291 -0.93 2.31 7.52
CA ALA A 291 -1.04 0.99 6.90
C ALA A 291 -1.11 -0.12 7.96
N SER A 292 -1.81 -1.21 7.65
CA SER A 292 -1.86 -2.37 8.53
C SER A 292 -0.49 -3.09 8.61
N PRO A 293 -0.23 -3.87 9.67
CA PRO A 293 1.05 -4.57 9.81
C PRO A 293 1.37 -5.51 8.63
N LEU A 294 0.37 -6.20 8.06
CA LEU A 294 0.58 -7.02 6.85
C LEU A 294 1.01 -6.16 5.67
N SER A 295 0.29 -5.08 5.35
CA SER A 295 0.62 -4.21 4.21
C SER A 295 2.03 -3.62 4.31
N LYS A 296 2.48 -3.24 5.51
CA LYS A 296 3.86 -2.78 5.73
C LYS A 296 4.90 -3.86 5.42
N LYS A 297 4.57 -5.14 5.66
CA LYS A 297 5.50 -6.27 5.51
C LYS A 297 5.56 -6.82 4.10
N ILE A 298 4.47 -6.73 3.34
CA ILE A 298 4.35 -7.34 2.01
C ILE A 298 4.17 -6.34 0.88
N GLY A 299 3.81 -5.08 1.16
CA GLY A 299 3.51 -4.08 0.12
C GLY A 299 4.69 -3.83 -0.82
N GLY A 300 5.93 -3.90 -0.30
CA GLY A 300 7.14 -3.81 -1.12
C GLY A 300 7.30 -4.93 -2.15
N LEU A 301 6.66 -6.09 -1.96
CA LEU A 301 6.66 -7.19 -2.93
C LEU A 301 5.88 -6.83 -4.21
N PHE A 302 4.88 -5.95 -4.09
CA PHE A 302 4.03 -5.54 -5.19
C PHE A 302 4.62 -4.38 -6.02
N THR A 303 5.83 -3.91 -5.69
CA THR A 303 6.53 -2.81 -6.38
C THR A 303 7.80 -3.24 -7.13
N LEU A 304 8.10 -4.53 -7.21
CA LEU A 304 9.39 -5.07 -7.66
C LEU A 304 9.59 -5.13 -9.18
N LYS A 305 9.06 -4.17 -9.94
CA LYS A 305 9.27 -4.12 -11.39
C LYS A 305 10.72 -3.76 -11.72
N GLY A 306 11.35 -4.56 -12.58
CA GLY A 306 12.74 -4.32 -13.02
C GLY A 306 13.80 -4.54 -11.93
N VAL A 307 13.44 -5.22 -10.85
CA VAL A 307 14.35 -5.56 -9.75
C VAL A 307 15.03 -6.91 -10.03
N TRP A 308 16.32 -7.01 -9.72
CA TRP A 308 17.11 -8.24 -9.85
C TRP A 308 16.52 -9.38 -9.01
N LEU A 309 16.55 -10.61 -9.55
CA LEU A 309 15.90 -11.77 -8.95
C LEU A 309 16.42 -12.09 -7.54
N GLU A 310 17.69 -11.82 -7.27
CA GLU A 310 18.35 -11.98 -5.98
C GLU A 310 17.77 -11.05 -4.93
N THR A 311 17.44 -9.82 -5.33
CA THR A 311 16.80 -8.82 -4.46
C THR A 311 15.35 -9.21 -4.18
N VAL A 312 14.64 -9.75 -5.18
CA VAL A 312 13.29 -10.32 -5.00
C VAL A 312 13.34 -11.49 -4.02
N ALA A 313 14.30 -12.40 -4.19
CA ALA A 313 14.48 -13.58 -3.34
C ALA A 313 14.82 -13.19 -1.89
N LEU A 314 15.70 -12.20 -1.70
CA LEU A 314 16.03 -11.64 -0.38
C LEU A 314 14.78 -11.05 0.29
N LEU A 315 14.04 -10.19 -0.43
CA LEU A 315 12.86 -9.53 0.12
C LEU A 315 11.77 -10.54 0.48
N LEU A 316 11.56 -11.58 -0.32
CA LEU A 316 10.64 -12.68 0.02
C LEU A 316 11.10 -13.43 1.29
N GLY A 317 12.39 -13.74 1.40
CA GLY A 317 12.97 -14.37 2.59
C GLY A 317 12.72 -13.55 3.86
N VAL A 318 12.96 -12.24 3.80
CA VAL A 318 12.71 -11.28 4.91
C VAL A 318 11.20 -11.10 5.18
N SER A 319 10.37 -11.13 4.14
CA SER A 319 8.91 -11.00 4.27
C SER A 319 8.34 -12.19 5.05
N VAL A 320 8.80 -13.42 4.78
CA VAL A 320 8.41 -14.61 5.57
C VAL A 320 8.75 -14.42 7.05
N GLU A 321 9.96 -13.97 7.38
CA GLU A 321 10.35 -13.72 8.78
C GLU A 321 9.53 -12.62 9.45
N SER A 322 9.27 -11.55 8.70
CA SER A 322 8.48 -10.41 9.17
C SER A 322 7.04 -10.80 9.46
N LEU A 323 6.45 -11.67 8.62
CA LEU A 323 5.14 -12.26 8.84
C LEU A 323 5.12 -13.13 10.09
N LEU A 324 6.12 -13.99 10.30
CA LEU A 324 6.24 -14.83 11.50
C LEU A 324 6.41 -14.03 12.80
N ASN A 325 6.63 -12.73 12.72
CA ASN A 325 6.64 -11.82 13.87
C ASN A 325 5.26 -11.22 14.21
N GLU A 326 4.21 -11.55 13.47
CA GLU A 326 2.83 -11.30 13.91
C GLU A 326 2.52 -12.03 15.22
N SER A 327 1.66 -11.44 16.04
CA SER A 327 1.29 -11.94 17.38
C SER A 327 0.82 -13.40 17.36
N ILE A 328 0.03 -13.79 16.35
CA ILE A 328 -0.49 -15.15 16.21
C ILE A 328 0.62 -16.20 16.08
N TYR A 329 1.73 -15.87 15.37
CA TYR A 329 2.82 -16.81 15.13
C TYR A 329 3.88 -16.77 16.23
N LYS A 330 4.08 -15.61 16.89
CA LYS A 330 5.04 -15.49 18.00
C LYS A 330 4.79 -16.48 19.12
N SER A 331 3.54 -16.89 19.32
CA SER A 331 3.17 -17.89 20.33
C SER A 331 3.45 -19.33 19.92
N LEU A 332 3.75 -19.60 18.64
CA LEU A 332 3.99 -20.95 18.14
C LEU A 332 5.37 -21.44 18.57
N GLY A 333 5.43 -22.65 19.11
CA GLY A 333 6.67 -23.35 19.45
C GLY A 333 7.43 -22.75 20.61
N VAL A 334 6.82 -21.81 21.34
CA VAL A 334 7.38 -21.33 22.59
C VAL A 334 7.27 -22.46 23.60
N PRO A 335 8.38 -22.88 24.23
CA PRO A 335 8.31 -23.94 25.24
C PRO A 335 7.39 -23.55 26.39
N ASP A 336 6.74 -24.54 27.00
CA ASP A 336 5.98 -24.32 28.23
C ASP A 336 6.89 -23.88 29.40
N GLU A 337 6.29 -23.37 30.47
CA GLU A 337 7.04 -22.86 31.62
C GLU A 337 7.87 -23.95 32.31
N VAL A 338 7.42 -25.20 32.28
CA VAL A 338 8.16 -26.35 32.82
C VAL A 338 9.45 -26.58 32.04
N THR A 339 9.38 -26.55 30.71
CA THR A 339 10.50 -26.72 29.80
C THR A 339 11.43 -25.52 29.88
N LYS A 340 10.91 -24.29 29.98
CA LYS A 340 11.72 -23.09 30.23
C LYS A 340 12.49 -23.18 31.55
N ALA A 341 11.87 -23.69 32.61
CA ALA A 341 12.53 -23.90 33.89
C ALA A 341 13.66 -24.94 33.78
N LYS A 342 13.45 -26.04 33.03
CA LYS A 342 14.51 -27.03 32.75
C LYS A 342 15.66 -26.42 31.94
N ILE A 343 15.37 -25.60 30.94
CA ILE A 343 16.39 -24.88 30.16
C ILE A 343 17.15 -23.89 31.05
N GLN A 344 16.47 -23.18 31.96
CA GLN A 344 17.13 -22.30 32.92
C GLN A 344 18.07 -23.07 33.84
N ALA A 345 17.64 -24.20 34.41
CA ALA A 345 18.49 -25.03 35.24
C ALA A 345 19.75 -25.52 34.50
N LEU A 346 19.63 -25.84 33.21
CA LEU A 346 20.77 -26.20 32.38
C LEU A 346 21.73 -25.02 32.13
N ILE A 347 21.18 -23.82 31.89
CA ILE A 347 21.98 -22.58 31.77
C ILE A 347 22.74 -22.31 33.07
N ASP A 348 22.08 -22.44 34.21
CA ASP A 348 22.69 -22.22 35.53
C ASP A 348 23.82 -23.22 35.76
N TYR A 349 23.59 -24.49 35.46
CA TYR A 349 24.60 -25.54 35.56
C TYR A 349 25.86 -25.23 34.71
N VAL A 350 25.67 -24.88 33.43
CA VAL A 350 26.79 -24.51 32.54
C VAL A 350 27.47 -23.22 32.99
N GLY A 351 26.74 -22.27 33.56
CA GLY A 351 27.30 -21.05 34.12
C GLY A 351 28.24 -21.30 35.31
N THR A 352 28.02 -22.38 36.06
CA THR A 352 28.86 -22.79 37.20
C THR A 352 30.02 -23.73 36.83
N ALA A 353 30.12 -24.17 35.57
CA ALA A 353 31.16 -25.11 35.16
C ALA A 353 32.56 -24.48 35.24
N PRO A 354 33.61 -25.24 35.66
CA PRO A 354 34.98 -24.74 35.81
C PRO A 354 35.70 -24.64 34.46
N HIS A 355 35.11 -23.91 33.52
CA HIS A 355 35.63 -23.66 32.18
C HIS A 355 35.81 -22.15 31.96
N ASP A 356 36.41 -21.81 30.82
CA ASP A 356 36.61 -20.42 30.42
C ASP A 356 35.29 -19.62 30.43
N ALA A 357 35.32 -18.41 31.01
CA ALA A 357 34.14 -17.57 31.20
C ALA A 357 33.51 -17.08 29.88
N SER A 358 34.31 -16.89 28.83
CA SER A 358 33.81 -16.55 27.51
C SER A 358 33.06 -17.73 26.90
N LEU A 359 33.59 -18.94 27.04
CA LEU A 359 32.95 -20.17 26.58
C LEU A 359 31.62 -20.44 27.30
N THR A 360 31.60 -20.38 28.64
CA THR A 360 30.36 -20.61 29.42
C THR A 360 29.29 -19.55 29.12
N LYS A 361 29.68 -18.29 28.92
CA LYS A 361 28.77 -17.21 28.48
C LYS A 361 28.17 -17.51 27.09
N ARG A 362 28.99 -17.90 26.11
CA ARG A 362 28.51 -18.24 24.75
C ARG A 362 27.57 -19.45 24.78
N ALA A 363 27.92 -20.50 25.52
CA ALA A 363 27.07 -21.68 25.69
C ALA A 363 25.72 -21.31 26.35
N SER A 364 25.76 -20.50 27.41
CA SER A 364 24.56 -20.00 28.10
C SER A 364 23.66 -19.17 27.17
N GLN A 365 24.24 -18.33 26.31
CA GLN A 365 23.48 -17.55 25.33
C GLN A 365 22.82 -18.43 24.26
N ILE A 366 23.53 -19.45 23.76
CA ILE A 366 22.99 -20.42 22.80
C ILE A 366 21.78 -21.15 23.41
N MET A 367 21.92 -21.66 24.64
CA MET A 367 20.83 -22.34 25.34
C MET A 367 19.69 -21.38 25.72
N GLY A 368 20.01 -20.12 26.04
CA GLY A 368 19.02 -19.06 26.27
C GLY A 368 18.09 -18.88 25.07
N GLY A 369 18.61 -19.02 23.85
CA GLY A 369 17.82 -19.01 22.62
C GLY A 369 16.72 -20.08 22.59
N MET A 370 16.93 -21.24 23.23
CA MET A 370 15.97 -22.35 23.28
C MET A 370 14.70 -22.01 24.08
N LYS A 371 14.70 -20.94 24.89
CA LYS A 371 13.49 -20.46 25.60
C LYS A 371 12.53 -19.68 24.70
N SER A 372 12.95 -19.37 23.49
CA SER A 372 12.17 -18.67 22.48
C SER A 372 11.93 -19.60 21.28
N SER A 373 10.89 -19.34 20.50
CA SER A 373 10.70 -20.03 19.23
C SER A 373 11.42 -19.29 18.11
N SER A 374 12.28 -19.99 17.38
CA SER A 374 12.88 -19.47 16.16
C SER A 374 11.86 -19.40 15.02
N ALA A 375 12.18 -18.67 13.95
CA ALA A 375 11.37 -18.69 12.73
C ALA A 375 11.22 -20.12 12.19
N SER A 376 12.27 -20.93 12.24
CA SER A 376 12.22 -22.33 11.80
C SER A 376 11.25 -23.16 12.63
N ASP A 377 11.21 -22.98 13.96
CA ASP A 377 10.31 -23.73 14.85
C ASP A 377 8.85 -23.41 14.55
N ARG A 378 8.55 -22.11 14.39
CA ARG A 378 7.21 -21.64 14.02
C ARG A 378 6.77 -22.23 12.67
N LEU A 379 7.67 -22.27 11.70
CA LEU A 379 7.40 -22.86 10.38
C LEU A 379 7.18 -24.37 10.46
N HIS A 380 7.94 -25.10 11.27
CA HIS A 380 7.74 -26.54 11.44
C HIS A 380 6.38 -26.86 12.06
N ILE A 381 5.89 -26.03 13.00
CA ILE A 381 4.54 -26.15 13.55
C ILE A 381 3.49 -25.85 12.49
N LEU A 382 3.67 -24.77 11.72
CA LEU A 382 2.75 -24.45 10.62
C LEU A 382 2.70 -25.54 9.56
N ALA A 383 3.83 -26.22 9.31
CA ALA A 383 3.88 -27.38 8.42
C ALA A 383 3.20 -28.63 9.04
N SER A 384 3.33 -28.86 10.34
CA SER A 384 2.68 -30.00 10.99
C SER A 384 1.16 -29.89 11.02
N ILE A 385 0.61 -28.67 10.95
CA ILE A 385 -0.82 -28.41 10.81
C ILE A 385 -1.26 -28.13 9.35
N GLY A 386 -0.37 -28.35 8.37
CA GLY A 386 -0.70 -28.28 6.95
C GLY A 386 -0.87 -26.87 6.34
N VAL A 387 -0.55 -25.78 7.05
CA VAL A 387 -0.62 -24.41 6.49
C VAL A 387 0.40 -24.20 5.36
N ILE A 388 1.57 -24.83 5.49
CA ILE A 388 2.67 -24.86 4.51
C ILE A 388 3.25 -26.27 4.43
N SER A 389 4.13 -26.55 3.47
CA SER A 389 4.81 -27.86 3.36
C SER A 389 6.24 -27.83 3.90
N LYS A 390 6.87 -29.00 4.09
CA LYS A 390 8.29 -29.10 4.48
C LYS A 390 9.21 -28.58 3.37
N GLU A 391 8.81 -28.73 2.12
CA GLU A 391 9.48 -28.23 0.94
C GLU A 391 9.47 -26.71 0.90
N ASP A 392 8.40 -26.06 1.37
CA ASP A 392 8.34 -24.60 1.53
C ASP A 392 9.42 -24.12 2.51
N ILE A 393 9.59 -24.81 3.64
CA ILE A 393 10.64 -24.51 4.64
C ILE A 393 12.03 -24.72 4.03
N LYS A 394 12.24 -25.80 3.27
CA LYS A 394 13.52 -26.08 2.60
C LYS A 394 13.86 -24.98 1.59
N ALA A 395 12.89 -24.57 0.76
CA ALA A 395 13.06 -23.50 -0.20
C ALA A 395 13.39 -22.17 0.49
N TRP A 396 12.68 -21.82 1.55
CA TRP A 396 12.95 -20.62 2.34
C TRP A 396 14.36 -20.63 2.96
N LYS A 397 14.76 -21.72 3.62
CA LYS A 397 16.12 -21.84 4.19
C LYS A 397 17.20 -21.69 3.12
N SER A 398 17.01 -22.34 1.96
CA SER A 398 17.95 -22.27 0.84
C SER A 398 18.11 -20.85 0.31
N ILE A 399 17.00 -20.15 0.02
CA ILE A 399 17.04 -18.79 -0.52
C ILE A 399 17.55 -17.80 0.52
N ARG A 400 17.03 -17.86 1.75
CA ARG A 400 17.38 -16.91 2.81
C ARG A 400 18.87 -16.96 3.13
N ASN A 401 19.44 -18.16 3.28
CA ASN A 401 20.87 -18.31 3.59
C ASN A 401 21.74 -17.83 2.42
N ALA A 402 21.41 -18.19 1.18
CA ALA A 402 22.17 -17.76 0.01
C ALA A 402 22.11 -16.23 -0.18
N ALA A 403 20.91 -15.65 -0.15
CA ALA A 403 20.70 -14.22 -0.39
C ALA A 403 21.28 -13.34 0.72
N ALA A 404 21.10 -13.71 1.99
CA ALA A 404 21.58 -12.91 3.12
C ALA A 404 23.12 -12.87 3.24
N HIS A 405 23.81 -13.88 2.70
CA HIS A 405 25.27 -13.94 2.69
C HIS A 405 25.89 -13.53 1.35
N GLY A 406 25.09 -12.98 0.42
CA GLY A 406 25.56 -12.55 -0.90
C GLY A 406 26.03 -13.70 -1.80
N GLY A 407 25.72 -14.95 -1.45
CA GLY A 407 26.09 -16.14 -2.20
C GLY A 407 25.02 -16.64 -3.17
N LEU A 408 23.99 -15.84 -3.42
CA LEU A 408 22.97 -16.17 -4.42
C LEU A 408 23.46 -15.71 -5.79
N GLU A 409 24.12 -16.62 -6.51
CA GLU A 409 24.49 -16.41 -7.91
C GLU A 409 23.39 -16.97 -8.83
N VAL A 410 23.01 -16.20 -9.85
CA VAL A 410 22.05 -16.65 -10.86
C VAL A 410 22.81 -17.34 -11.99
N ASP A 411 23.02 -18.65 -11.84
CA ASP A 411 23.47 -19.50 -12.95
C ASP A 411 22.29 -19.68 -13.95
N PRO A 412 22.45 -19.30 -15.23
CA PRO A 412 21.44 -19.56 -16.27
C PRO A 412 20.97 -21.02 -16.32
N SER A 413 21.84 -21.99 -15.99
CA SER A 413 21.50 -23.42 -15.97
C SER A 413 20.55 -23.80 -14.82
N GLU A 414 20.58 -23.06 -13.71
CA GLU A 414 19.74 -23.26 -12.53
C GLU A 414 18.58 -22.25 -12.41
N LEU A 415 18.47 -21.31 -13.35
CA LEU A 415 17.49 -20.21 -13.29
C LEU A 415 16.06 -20.70 -13.05
N GLN A 416 15.65 -21.79 -13.69
CA GLN A 416 14.32 -22.38 -13.49
C GLN A 416 14.12 -22.88 -12.05
N SER A 417 15.11 -23.54 -11.46
CA SER A 417 15.08 -24.01 -10.06
C SER A 417 15.04 -22.84 -9.08
N LEU A 418 15.74 -21.75 -9.38
CA LEU A 418 15.65 -20.52 -8.59
C LEU A 418 14.25 -19.89 -8.69
N LEU A 419 13.68 -19.77 -9.89
CA LEU A 419 12.32 -19.25 -10.09
C LEU A 419 11.28 -20.10 -9.36
N GLU A 420 11.39 -21.43 -9.40
CA GLU A 420 10.50 -22.33 -8.66
C GLU A 420 10.58 -22.12 -7.15
N ARG A 421 11.78 -21.94 -6.59
CA ARG A 421 11.97 -21.62 -5.17
C ARG A 421 11.40 -20.24 -4.82
N VAL A 422 11.57 -19.25 -5.70
CA VAL A 422 11.01 -17.89 -5.54
C VAL A 422 9.48 -17.90 -5.55
N TYR A 423 8.85 -18.55 -6.52
CA TYR A 423 7.39 -18.66 -6.58
C TYR A 423 6.82 -19.50 -5.43
N ARG A 424 7.56 -20.51 -4.95
CA ARG A 424 7.21 -21.23 -3.74
C ARG A 424 7.21 -20.33 -2.50
N LEU A 425 8.16 -19.40 -2.38
CA LEU A 425 8.12 -18.37 -1.33
C LEU A 425 6.95 -17.40 -1.49
N VAL A 426 6.58 -17.02 -2.72
CA VAL A 426 5.38 -16.21 -2.97
C VAL A 426 4.12 -16.93 -2.45
N ALA A 427 3.95 -18.21 -2.80
CA ALA A 427 2.85 -19.03 -2.26
C ALA A 427 2.89 -19.10 -0.73
N MET A 428 4.08 -19.27 -0.14
CA MET A 428 4.27 -19.33 1.30
C MET A 428 3.87 -18.01 1.98
N VAL A 429 4.26 -16.86 1.44
CA VAL A 429 3.85 -15.52 1.91
C VAL A 429 2.33 -15.39 1.90
N TYR A 430 1.66 -15.80 0.82
CA TYR A 430 0.20 -15.79 0.75
C TYR A 430 -0.44 -16.73 1.77
N LYS A 431 0.02 -17.99 1.89
CA LYS A 431 -0.51 -18.95 2.87
C LYS A 431 -0.40 -18.44 4.31
N LEU A 432 0.72 -17.79 4.65
CA LEU A 432 0.87 -17.11 5.94
C LEU A 432 -0.13 -15.97 6.07
N ALA A 433 -0.20 -15.03 5.11
CA ALA A 433 -1.18 -13.95 5.16
C ALA A 433 -2.62 -14.47 5.29
N PHE A 434 -3.00 -15.50 4.52
CA PHE A 434 -4.31 -16.15 4.57
C PHE A 434 -4.64 -16.72 5.95
N PHE A 435 -3.68 -17.44 6.56
CA PHE A 435 -3.84 -17.94 7.92
C PHE A 435 -4.05 -16.79 8.92
N ARG A 436 -3.29 -15.69 8.76
CA ARG A 436 -3.36 -14.52 9.65
C ARG A 436 -4.71 -13.79 9.56
N ILE A 437 -5.24 -13.62 8.35
CA ILE A 437 -6.50 -12.88 8.10
C ILE A 437 -7.75 -13.78 8.20
N GLY A 438 -7.58 -15.10 8.37
CA GLY A 438 -8.72 -16.01 8.43
C GLY A 438 -9.37 -16.24 7.07
N TYR A 439 -8.59 -16.23 5.99
CA TYR A 439 -9.09 -16.53 4.64
C TYR A 439 -9.40 -18.02 4.47
N GLN A 440 -10.51 -18.33 3.80
CA GLN A 440 -10.89 -19.68 3.38
C GLN A 440 -11.48 -19.59 1.98
N GLY A 441 -10.91 -20.31 1.03
CA GLY A 441 -11.30 -20.18 -0.37
C GLY A 441 -10.27 -20.77 -1.32
N VAL A 442 -10.55 -20.62 -2.62
CA VAL A 442 -9.62 -21.03 -3.67
C VAL A 442 -8.47 -20.04 -3.75
N TYR A 443 -7.26 -20.51 -4.07
CA TYR A 443 -6.09 -19.69 -4.37
C TYR A 443 -5.24 -20.34 -5.47
N MET A 444 -4.29 -19.59 -6.04
CA MET A 444 -3.30 -20.09 -7.01
C MET A 444 -2.08 -20.64 -6.26
N ASP A 445 -1.79 -21.93 -6.43
CA ASP A 445 -0.61 -22.52 -5.80
C ASP A 445 0.65 -22.28 -6.63
N PHE A 446 1.29 -21.13 -6.40
CA PHE A 446 2.55 -20.77 -7.05
C PHE A 446 3.71 -21.74 -6.72
N SER A 447 3.55 -22.60 -5.71
CA SER A 447 4.57 -23.61 -5.36
C SER A 447 4.60 -24.82 -6.29
N THR A 448 3.55 -24.99 -7.12
CA THR A 448 3.41 -26.12 -8.04
C THR A 448 3.46 -25.63 -9.49
N ARG A 449 4.17 -26.35 -10.36
CA ARG A 449 4.33 -25.95 -11.77
C ARG A 449 2.97 -25.87 -12.47
N GLY A 450 2.78 -24.80 -13.25
CA GLY A 450 1.49 -24.49 -13.88
C GLY A 450 0.50 -23.77 -12.97
N TRP A 451 0.87 -23.51 -11.72
CA TRP A 451 0.11 -22.75 -10.72
C TRP A 451 -1.36 -23.21 -10.63
N PRO A 452 -1.62 -24.49 -10.35
CA PRO A 452 -2.98 -24.99 -10.28
C PRO A 452 -3.77 -24.29 -9.17
N PRO A 453 -5.08 -24.11 -9.33
CA PRO A 453 -5.96 -23.73 -8.24
C PRO A 453 -5.90 -24.76 -7.10
N ALA A 454 -5.87 -24.29 -5.86
CA ALA A 454 -5.90 -25.10 -4.65
C ALA A 454 -6.87 -24.50 -3.62
N GLN A 455 -7.30 -25.30 -2.65
CA GLN A 455 -8.18 -24.86 -1.57
C GLN A 455 -7.37 -24.51 -0.33
N PHE A 456 -7.65 -23.36 0.29
CA PHE A 456 -7.11 -22.99 1.59
C PHE A 456 -8.22 -23.07 2.65
N ASP A 457 -7.99 -23.85 3.72
CA ASP A 457 -8.96 -24.08 4.80
C ASP A 457 -8.39 -23.69 6.16
N VAL A 458 -8.50 -22.40 6.49
CA VAL A 458 -8.02 -21.87 7.77
C VAL A 458 -8.75 -22.46 8.98
N ALA A 459 -10.00 -22.90 8.82
CA ALA A 459 -10.76 -23.48 9.92
C ALA A 459 -10.16 -24.85 10.29
N ALA A 460 -9.89 -25.69 9.30
CA ALA A 460 -9.22 -26.97 9.49
C ALA A 460 -7.83 -26.79 10.12
N TYR A 461 -7.03 -25.82 9.66
CA TYR A 461 -5.70 -25.56 10.22
C TYR A 461 -5.74 -25.06 11.66
N LYS A 462 -6.69 -24.18 12.01
CA LYS A 462 -6.86 -23.71 13.40
C LYS A 462 -7.29 -24.82 14.34
N GLU A 463 -8.13 -25.75 13.88
CA GLU A 463 -8.52 -26.92 14.65
C GLU A 463 -7.33 -27.86 14.89
N GLN A 464 -6.51 -28.12 13.86
CA GLN A 464 -5.28 -28.89 14.03
C GLN A 464 -4.28 -28.22 14.99
N LEU A 465 -4.17 -26.89 14.94
CA LEU A 465 -3.34 -26.13 15.87
C LEU A 465 -3.84 -26.23 17.31
N LYS A 466 -5.17 -26.27 17.53
CA LYS A 466 -5.75 -26.46 18.85
C LYS A 466 -5.40 -27.84 19.41
N LYS A 467 -5.55 -28.90 18.59
CA LYS A 467 -5.19 -30.28 18.96
C LYS A 467 -3.71 -30.47 19.27
N LEU A 468 -2.82 -29.68 18.67
CA LEU A 468 -1.38 -29.72 18.96
C LEU A 468 -1.04 -29.08 20.32
N LYS A 469 -1.93 -28.23 20.86
CA LYS A 469 -1.75 -27.54 22.15
C LYS A 469 -2.39 -28.30 23.32
N GLU A 470 -3.31 -29.21 23.03
CA GLU A 470 -3.89 -30.18 23.97
C GLU A 470 -2.93 -31.35 24.14
#